data_AF-X1V8E7-F1
#
_entry.id   AF-X1V8E7-F1
#
_cell.length_a   1.000
_cell.length_b   1.000
_cell.length_c   1.000
_cell.angle_alpha   90.00
_cell.angle_beta   90.00
_cell.angle_gamma   90.00
#
_symmetry.space_group_name_H-M   'P 1'
#
loop_
_entity.id
_entity.type
_entity.pdbx_description
1 polymer ?
#
loop_
_entity_poly.entity_id
_entity_poly.type
_entity_poly.pdbx_seq_one_letter_code
_entity_poly.pdbx_strand_id
1 'polypeptide(L)' 'PWVREDLFKLFRAVPTRVDVRRFWDMRTIDEPRLRDIYQAQGYWEEDLEDYVMWTKVYVDFPDLMARYKNGWINLEDVKT' A
#
# COMPACT_ATOMS: atom_id res chain seq x y z
N PRO A 1 27.87 -14.22 -15.62
CA PRO A 1 27.86 -14.40 -14.15
C PRO A 1 27.28 -13.20 -13.39
N TRP A 2 27.74 -11.97 -13.70
CA TRP A 2 27.33 -10.74 -12.99
C TRP A 2 25.84 -10.38 -13.12
N VAL A 3 25.26 -10.49 -14.32
CA VAL A 3 23.84 -10.20 -14.58
C VAL A 3 22.90 -11.03 -13.69
N ARG A 4 23.29 -12.27 -13.37
CA ARG A 4 22.48 -13.15 -12.52
C ARG A 4 22.36 -12.57 -11.11
N GLU A 5 23.47 -12.16 -10.49
CA GLU A 5 23.44 -11.60 -9.14
C GLU A 5 22.66 -10.29 -9.05
N ASP A 6 22.78 -9.43 -10.04
CA ASP A 6 22.03 -8.16 -10.09
C ASP A 6 20.52 -8.39 -10.28
N LEU A 7 20.14 -9.35 -11.13
CA LEU A 7 18.75 -9.80 -11.26
C LEU A 7 18.22 -10.42 -9.96
N PHE A 8 19.04 -11.19 -9.23
CA PHE A 8 18.66 -11.77 -7.95
C PHE A 8 18.50 -10.72 -6.85
N LYS A 9 19.32 -9.65 -6.85
CA LYS A 9 19.16 -8.52 -5.92
C LYS A 9 17.86 -7.77 -6.19
N LEU A 10 17.52 -7.54 -7.45
CA LEU A 10 16.24 -6.95 -7.87
C LEU A 10 15.05 -7.78 -7.37
N PHE A 11 15.09 -9.10 -7.53
CA PHE A 11 14.01 -9.98 -7.10
C PHE A 11 13.89 -10.11 -5.57
N ARG A 12 15.01 -10.13 -4.83
CA ARG A 12 15.02 -10.35 -3.37
C ARG A 12 14.74 -9.09 -2.55
N ALA A 13 14.86 -7.90 -3.14
CA ALA A 13 14.78 -6.64 -2.40
C ALA A 13 13.38 -6.02 -2.36
N VAL A 14 12.39 -6.59 -3.05
CA VAL A 14 11.05 -6.01 -3.09
C VAL A 14 10.24 -6.47 -1.87
N PRO A 15 9.77 -5.56 -1.00
CA PRO A 15 8.96 -5.92 0.17
C PRO A 15 7.71 -6.70 -0.25
N THR A 16 7.17 -7.53 0.64
CA THR A 16 5.89 -8.22 0.35
C THR A 16 4.71 -7.25 0.44
N ARG A 17 3.57 -7.57 -0.19
CA ARG A 17 2.34 -6.74 -0.09
C ARG A 17 1.90 -6.48 1.36
N VAL A 18 2.15 -7.42 2.27
CA VAL A 18 1.83 -7.25 3.69
C VAL A 18 2.74 -6.20 4.32
N ASP A 19 4.04 -6.26 4.04
CA ASP A 19 5.01 -5.29 4.57
C ASP A 19 4.78 -3.89 4.00
N VAL A 20 4.47 -3.79 2.70
CA VAL A 20 4.11 -2.52 2.05
C VAL A 20 2.94 -1.83 2.75
N ARG A 21 1.88 -2.57 3.06
CA ARG A 21 0.72 -2.01 3.80
C ARG A 21 1.09 -1.56 5.20
N ARG A 22 1.97 -2.29 5.90
CA ARG A 22 2.47 -1.88 7.22
C ARG A 22 3.35 -0.63 7.15
N PHE A 23 4.20 -0.53 6.12
CA PHE A 23 5.01 0.67 5.90
C PHE A 23 4.13 1.89 5.61
N TRP A 24 3.04 1.70 4.85
CA TRP A 24 2.05 2.74 4.61
C TRP A 24 1.32 3.15 5.90
N ASP A 25 0.79 2.19 6.65
CA ASP A 25 0.07 2.39 7.92
C ASP A 25 0.92 3.14 8.95
N MET A 26 2.18 2.71 9.11
CA MET A 26 3.15 3.37 9.98
C MET A 26 3.72 4.67 9.42
N ARG A 27 3.25 5.12 8.25
CA ARG A 27 3.71 6.36 7.57
C ARG A 27 5.22 6.41 7.34
N THR A 28 5.86 5.25 7.15
CA THR A 28 7.31 5.15 6.86
C THR A 28 7.63 5.28 5.38
N ILE A 29 6.61 5.23 4.53
CA ILE A 29 6.70 5.51 3.09
C ILE A 29 5.59 6.48 2.68
N ASP A 30 5.83 7.24 1.63
CA ASP A 30 4.84 8.08 0.97
C ASP A 30 4.25 7.39 -0.27
N GLU A 31 3.30 8.05 -0.94
CA GLU A 31 2.60 7.48 -2.09
C GLU A 31 3.49 7.26 -3.33
N PRO A 32 4.43 8.17 -3.67
CA PRO A 32 5.44 7.89 -4.68
C PRO A 32 6.20 6.59 -4.38
N ARG A 33 6.69 6.43 -3.13
CA ARG A 33 7.40 5.21 -2.75
C ARG A 33 6.52 3.97 -2.76
N LEU A 34 5.23 4.10 -2.41
CA LEU A 34 4.24 3.03 -2.52
C LEU A 34 4.11 2.56 -3.97
N ARG A 35 3.97 3.50 -4.92
CA ARG A 35 3.89 3.20 -6.36
C ARG A 35 5.15 2.51 -6.87
N ASP A 36 6.33 3.01 -6.52
CA ASP A 36 7.61 2.41 -6.90
C ASP A 36 7.70 0.94 -6.49
N ILE A 37 7.28 0.63 -5.26
CA ILE A 37 7.32 -0.74 -4.76
C ILE A 37 6.32 -1.62 -5.51
N TYR A 38 5.10 -1.14 -5.78
CA TYR A 38 4.12 -1.90 -6.55
C TYR A 38 4.56 -2.15 -8.00
N GLN A 39 5.19 -1.18 -8.65
CA GLN A 39 5.80 -1.40 -9.96
C GLN A 39 6.94 -2.41 -9.91
N ALA A 40 7.79 -2.35 -8.88
CA ALA A 40 8.84 -3.34 -8.66
C ALA A 40 8.28 -4.75 -8.38
N GLN A 41 7.06 -4.86 -7.82
CA GLN A 41 6.32 -6.12 -7.69
C GLN A 41 5.68 -6.58 -9.00
N GLY A 42 5.64 -5.73 -10.03
CA GLY A 42 5.10 -6.03 -11.36
C GLY A 42 3.69 -5.50 -11.65
N TYR A 43 3.15 -4.60 -10.82
CA TYR A 43 1.85 -3.95 -11.09
C TYR A 43 2.02 -2.70 -11.94
N TRP A 44 1.15 -2.53 -12.93
CA TRP A 44 1.20 -1.44 -13.90
C TRP A 44 -0.21 -0.93 -14.22
N GLU A 45 -0.29 0.29 -14.76
CA GLU A 45 -1.53 0.88 -15.26
C GLU A 45 -2.70 0.77 -14.24
N GLU A 46 -3.83 0.21 -14.65
CA GLU A 46 -5.02 0.05 -13.81
C GLU A 46 -4.72 -0.77 -12.55
N ASP A 47 -3.97 -1.87 -12.66
CA ASP A 47 -3.59 -2.68 -11.50
C ASP A 47 -2.79 -1.86 -10.49
N LEU A 48 -1.84 -1.03 -10.94
CA LEU A 48 -1.06 -0.17 -10.05
C LEU A 48 -1.96 0.78 -9.26
N GLU A 49 -2.89 1.44 -9.95
CA GLU A 49 -3.81 2.39 -9.34
C GLU A 49 -4.77 1.71 -8.37
N ASP A 50 -5.28 0.53 -8.73
CA ASP A 50 -6.13 -0.30 -7.87
C ASP A 50 -5.39 -0.74 -6.60
N TYR A 51 -4.13 -1.17 -6.70
CA TYR A 51 -3.35 -1.58 -5.53
C TYR A 51 -2.97 -0.41 -4.63
N VAL A 52 -2.70 0.77 -5.20
CA VAL A 52 -2.48 2.00 -4.44
C VAL A 52 -3.75 2.40 -3.70
N MET A 53 -4.90 2.44 -4.39
CA MET A 53 -6.20 2.76 -3.79
C MET A 53 -6.57 1.75 -2.70
N TRP A 54 -6.46 0.46 -2.99
CA TRP A 54 -6.72 -0.61 -2.05
C TRP A 54 -5.90 -0.45 -0.76
N THR A 55 -4.61 -0.12 -0.89
CA THR A 55 -3.73 0.04 0.28
C THR A 55 -4.19 1.16 1.19
N LYS A 56 -4.56 2.31 0.63
CA LYS A 56 -5.07 3.46 1.39
C LYS A 56 -6.35 3.09 2.12
N VAL A 57 -7.35 2.60 1.37
CA VAL A 57 -8.65 2.23 1.92
C VAL A 57 -8.52 1.13 2.97
N TYR A 58 -7.78 0.07 2.69
CA TYR A 58 -7.61 -1.07 3.60
C TYR A 58 -7.02 -0.65 4.95
N VAL A 59 -6.09 0.32 4.94
CA VAL A 59 -5.42 0.80 6.13
C VAL A 59 -6.26 1.82 6.90
N ASP A 60 -6.92 2.75 6.21
CA ASP A 60 -7.70 3.81 6.85
C ASP A 60 -9.09 3.33 7.32
N PHE A 61 -9.68 2.33 6.65
CA PHE A 61 -11.05 1.88 6.92
C PHE A 61 -11.31 1.34 8.34
N PRO A 62 -10.42 0.54 8.98
CA PRO A 62 -10.62 0.10 10.36
C PRO A 62 -10.74 1.25 11.36
N ASP A 63 -9.93 2.31 11.20
CA ASP A 63 -9.98 3.49 12.05
C ASP A 63 -11.26 4.30 11.79
N LEU A 64 -11.63 4.52 10.52
CA LEU A 64 -12.90 5.16 10.16
C LEU A 64 -14.10 4.43 10.79
N MET A 65 -14.15 3.10 10.68
CA MET A 65 -15.20 2.30 11.29
C MET A 65 -15.20 2.37 12.82
N ALA A 66 -14.04 2.45 13.46
CA ALA A 66 -13.94 2.62 14.91
C ALA A 66 -14.47 4.00 15.34
N ARG A 67 -14.11 5.06 14.63
CA ARG A 67 -14.60 6.43 14.87
C ARG A 67 -16.12 6.51 14.70
N TYR A 68 -16.67 5.88 13.66
CA TYR A 68 -18.11 5.80 13.45
C TYR A 68 -18.82 5.06 14.58
N LYS A 69 -18.32 3.89 14.98
CA LYS A 69 -18.89 3.10 16.09
C LYS A 69 -18.87 3.86 17.42
N ASN A 70 -17.88 4.73 17.62
CA ASN A 70 -17.76 5.57 18.80
C ASN A 70 -18.52 6.91 18.70
N GLY A 71 -19.23 7.16 17.59
CA GLY A 71 -20.02 8.37 17.37
C GLY A 71 -19.20 9.64 17.13
N TRP A 72 -17.93 9.50 16.73
CA TRP A 72 -17.04 10.64 16.46
C TRP A 72 -17.22 11.19 15.05
N ILE A 73 -17.72 10.36 14.13
CA ILE A 73 -18.06 10.73 12.75
C ILE A 73 -19.40 10.09 12.37
N ASN A 74 -20.04 10.63 11.33
CA ASN A 74 -21.29 10.10 10.78
C ASN A 74 -20.99 9.05 9.69
N LEU A 75 -22.01 8.29 9.30
CA LEU A 75 -21.87 7.27 8.25
C LEU A 75 -21.46 7.87 6.89
N GLU A 76 -21.87 9.10 6.59
CA GLU A 76 -21.48 9.77 5.35
C GLU A 76 -19.98 10.08 5.32
N ASP A 77 -19.37 10.41 6.47
CA ASP A 77 -17.93 10.65 6.59
C ASP A 77 -17.09 9.37 6.34
N VAL A 78 -17.69 8.18 6.47
CA VAL A 78 -17.03 6.90 6.18
C VAL A 78 -17.07 6.56 4.69
N LYS A 79 -18.07 7.07 3.95
CA LYS A 79 -18.31 6.76 2.54
C LYS A 79 -17.59 7.72 1.58
N THR A 80 -17.04 8.81 2.11
CA THR A 80 -16.40 9.89 1.35
C THR A 80 -14.90 9.66 1.28
#